data_AF-A0A5B6ZW41-F1
#
_entry.id   AF-A0A5B6ZW41-F1
#
_cell.length_a   1.000
_cell.length_b   1.000
_cell.length_c   1.000
_cell.angle_alpha   90.00
_cell.angle_beta   90.00
_cell.angle_gamma   90.00
#
_symmetry.space_group_name_H-M   'P 1'
#
loop_
_entity.id
_entity.type
_entity.pdbx_description
1 polymer ?
#
loop_
_entity_poly.entity_id
_entity_poly.type
_entity_poly.pdbx_seq_one_letter_code
_entity_poly.pdbx_strand_id
1 'polypeptide(L)'
;TLAREICRDEEIRSYFNNRVFFLTVSQSPNVEQLRLKISEMINGNNIFGSNDIMPQWKLQYDWRNAARTLVVLDDVWSISVLEQLIFRIPGCKTLVVSRFKFPPMVINCTYELELLREDEAVSLFCHSAFGQ
;
A
#
# COMPACT_ATOMS: atom_id res chain seq x y z
N THR A 1 4.51 11.36 -8.14
CA THR A 1 3.42 10.60 -8.80
C THR A 1 2.31 10.36 -7.80
N LEU A 2 1.06 10.17 -8.25
CA LEU A 2 -0.14 10.22 -7.40
C LEU A 2 -0.02 9.43 -6.08
N ALA A 3 0.38 8.16 -6.13
CA ALA A 3 0.50 7.33 -4.91
C ALA A 3 1.51 7.90 -3.90
N ARG A 4 2.59 8.54 -4.36
CA ARG A 4 3.56 9.19 -3.47
C ARG A 4 3.00 10.47 -2.86
N GLU A 5 2.19 11.22 -3.59
CA GLU A 5 1.53 12.42 -3.07
C GLU A 5 0.46 12.06 -2.04
N ILE A 6 -0.32 11.00 -2.27
CA ILE A 6 -1.23 10.41 -1.27
C ILE A 6 -0.50 10.07 0.04
N CYS A 7 0.72 9.52 -0.03
CA CYS A 7 1.48 9.21 1.17
C CYS A 7 2.03 10.44 1.91
N ARG A 8 2.14 11.59 1.23
CA ARG A 8 2.67 12.83 1.79
C ARG A 8 1.57 13.75 2.33
N ASP A 9 0.36 13.60 1.81
CA ASP A 9 -0.82 14.36 2.19
C ASP A 9 -1.08 14.31 3.71
N GLU A 10 -1.24 15.50 4.31
CA GLU A 10 -1.35 15.64 5.77
C GLU A 10 -2.68 15.10 6.31
N GLU A 11 -3.77 15.26 5.57
CA GLU A 11 -5.09 14.77 5.99
C GLU A 11 -5.11 13.25 5.98
N ILE A 12 -4.55 12.63 4.94
CA ILE A 12 -4.42 11.17 4.83
C ILE A 12 -3.53 10.64 5.96
N ARG A 13 -2.36 11.25 6.17
CA ARG A 13 -1.46 10.86 7.24
C ARG A 13 -2.12 11.00 8.61
N SER A 14 -2.80 12.10 8.87
CA SER A 14 -3.55 12.33 10.11
C SER A 14 -4.63 11.25 10.31
N TYR A 15 -5.42 10.96 9.27
CA TYR A 15 -6.47 9.96 9.31
C TYR A 15 -5.95 8.55 9.65
N PHE A 16 -4.76 8.19 9.15
CA PHE A 16 -4.08 6.92 9.43
C PHE A 16 -3.08 7.00 10.58
N ASN A 17 -3.14 8.01 11.46
CA ASN A 17 -2.23 8.16 12.60
C ASN A 17 -0.74 8.05 12.23
N ASN A 18 -0.35 8.63 11.09
CA ASN A 18 0.98 8.53 10.47
C ASN A 18 1.43 7.10 10.10
N ARG A 19 0.53 6.11 10.08
CA ARG A 19 0.80 4.73 9.67
C ARG A 19 0.48 4.54 8.18
N VAL A 20 1.23 5.25 7.36
CA VAL A 20 1.18 5.13 5.90
C VAL A 20 2.49 4.53 5.41
N PHE A 21 2.42 3.33 4.84
CA PHE A 21 3.59 2.58 4.40
C PHE A 21 3.59 2.41 2.89
N PHE A 22 4.75 2.61 2.27
CA PHE A 22 4.92 2.49 0.83
C PHE A 22 5.93 1.38 0.53
N LEU A 23 5.52 0.40 -0.28
CA LEU A 23 6.34 -0.74 -0.68
C LEU A 23 6.28 -0.89 -2.20
N THR A 24 7.44 -0.96 -2.84
CA THR A 24 7.54 -1.34 -4.25
C THR A 24 7.64 -2.86 -4.37
N VAL A 25 6.81 -3.45 -5.22
CA VAL A 25 6.78 -4.87 -5.53
C VAL A 25 7.53 -5.07 -6.84
N SER A 26 8.67 -5.75 -6.81
CA SER A 26 9.40 -6.05 -8.04
C SER A 26 8.64 -7.08 -8.89
N GLN A 27 9.04 -7.23 -10.16
CA GLN A 27 8.49 -8.24 -11.06
C GLN A 27 8.76 -9.69 -10.58
N SER A 28 9.85 -9.90 -9.85
CA SER A 28 10.22 -11.15 -9.18
C SER A 28 10.29 -10.94 -7.66
N PRO A 29 9.14 -10.76 -6.98
CA PRO A 29 9.13 -10.38 -5.58
C PRO A 29 9.49 -11.57 -4.68
N ASN A 30 10.26 -11.31 -3.63
CA ASN A 30 10.29 -12.22 -2.49
C ASN A 30 9.00 -12.02 -1.67
N VAL A 31 7.97 -12.78 -2.02
CA VAL A 31 6.63 -12.63 -1.46
C VAL A 31 6.62 -12.89 0.05
N GLU A 32 7.39 -13.86 0.53
CA GLU A 32 7.50 -14.16 1.97
C GLU A 32 8.06 -12.98 2.75
N GLN A 33 9.15 -12.39 2.26
CA GLN A 33 9.77 -11.23 2.89
C GLN A 33 8.83 -10.01 2.88
N LEU A 34 8.15 -9.75 1.76
CA LEU A 34 7.18 -8.66 1.67
C LEU A 34 6.00 -8.88 2.63
N ARG A 35 5.49 -10.10 2.71
CA ARG A 35 4.40 -10.47 3.60
C ARG A 35 4.78 -10.27 5.07
N LEU A 36 5.98 -10.68 5.48
CA LEU A 36 6.50 -10.45 6.82
C LEU A 36 6.60 -8.95 7.13
N LYS A 37 7.18 -8.17 6.21
CA LYS A 37 7.32 -6.71 6.36
C LYS A 37 5.97 -6.02 6.50
N ILE A 38 4.97 -6.40 5.70
CA ILE A 38 3.61 -5.86 5.80
C ILE A 38 2.99 -6.25 7.15
N SER A 39 3.16 -7.50 7.59
CA SER A 39 2.66 -7.96 8.88
C SER A 39 3.26 -7.17 10.04
N GLU A 40 4.56 -6.89 10.02
CA GLU A 40 5.23 -6.06 11.03
C GLU A 40 4.68 -4.61 11.02
N MET A 41 4.52 -4.02 9.83
CA MET A 41 3.96 -2.68 9.65
C MET A 41 2.53 -2.56 10.19
N ILE A 42 1.70 -3.59 10.00
CA ILE A 42 0.33 -3.63 10.52
C ILE A 42 0.34 -3.87 12.04
N ASN A 43 1.21 -4.76 12.52
CA ASN A 43 1.25 -5.15 13.93
C ASN A 43 1.98 -4.15 14.84
N GLY A 44 2.62 -3.12 14.28
CA GLY A 44 3.56 -2.19 14.93
C GLY A 44 3.17 -1.45 16.22
N ASN A 45 2.10 -1.85 16.93
CA ASN A 45 1.81 -1.45 18.31
C ASN A 45 1.67 -2.64 19.31
N ASN A 46 1.74 -3.91 18.88
CA ASN A 46 1.69 -5.08 19.76
C ASN A 46 3.08 -5.72 19.97
N ILE A 47 4.08 -4.91 20.29
CA ILE A 47 5.35 -5.44 20.82
C ILE A 47 5.15 -5.72 22.31
N PHE A 48 4.38 -6.76 22.63
CA PHE A 48 4.67 -7.53 23.83
C PHE A 48 5.85 -8.42 23.46
N GLY A 49 7.02 -8.12 24.01
CA GLY A 49 8.23 -8.88 23.77
C GLY A 49 8.02 -10.35 24.10
N SER A 50 8.15 -11.21 23.09
CA SER A 50 8.67 -12.57 23.25
C SER A 50 8.94 -13.14 21.87
N ASN A 51 10.06 -13.83 21.74
CA ASN A 51 10.56 -14.57 20.58
C ASN A 51 9.68 -15.79 20.19
N ASP A 52 8.37 -15.74 20.42
CA ASP A 52 7.49 -16.86 20.09
C ASP A 52 6.72 -16.58 18.79
N ILE A 53 6.83 -17.54 17.88
CA ILE A 53 6.04 -17.66 16.66
C ILE A 53 4.56 -17.59 17.05
N MET A 54 3.95 -16.41 16.90
CA MET A 54 2.58 -16.19 17.35
C MET A 54 1.61 -16.89 16.39
N PRO A 55 0.77 -17.84 16.88
CA PRO A 55 -0.16 -18.54 16.02
C PRO A 55 -1.29 -17.60 15.56
N GLN A 56 -1.71 -17.75 14.30
CA GLN A 56 -2.68 -16.89 13.59
C GLN A 56 -3.99 -16.61 14.35
N TRP A 57 -4.38 -17.46 15.30
CA TRP A 57 -5.61 -17.29 16.08
C TRP A 57 -5.49 -16.25 17.22
N LYS A 58 -4.26 -15.94 17.71
CA LYS A 58 -4.05 -14.87 18.71
C LYS A 58 -4.08 -13.44 18.13
N LEU A 59 -3.99 -13.30 16.80
CA LEU A 59 -4.14 -12.02 16.09
C LEU A 59 -5.57 -11.45 16.15
N GLN A 60 -6.57 -12.26 16.53
CA GLN A 60 -7.98 -11.85 16.47
C GLN A 60 -8.42 -10.92 17.62
N TYR A 61 -7.64 -10.78 18.69
CA TYR A 61 -8.19 -10.23 19.94
C TYR A 61 -8.12 -8.69 20.09
N ASP A 62 -7.35 -7.96 19.28
CA ASP A 62 -7.20 -6.50 19.49
C ASP A 62 -7.28 -5.62 18.22
N TRP A 63 -7.84 -6.14 17.12
CA TRP A 63 -8.05 -5.33 15.93
C TRP A 63 -9.09 -4.23 16.12
N ARG A 64 -9.99 -4.37 17.11
CA ARG A 64 -11.02 -3.36 17.41
C ARG A 64 -10.43 -2.02 17.85
N ASN A 65 -9.22 -2.05 18.41
CA ASN A 65 -8.43 -0.87 18.79
C ASN A 65 -7.22 -0.66 17.87
N ALA A 66 -7.05 -1.48 16.83
CA ALA A 66 -5.89 -1.37 15.96
C ALA A 66 -5.89 -0.03 15.23
N ALA A 67 -4.74 0.64 15.29
CA ALA A 67 -4.54 1.91 14.62
C ALA A 67 -4.78 1.74 13.11
N ARG A 68 -5.59 2.64 12.55
CA ARG A 68 -5.84 2.70 11.11
C ARG A 68 -4.51 2.74 10.38
N THR A 69 -4.33 1.86 9.40
CA THR A 69 -3.08 1.73 8.65
C THR A 69 -3.38 1.74 7.16
N LEU A 70 -2.55 2.43 6.38
CA LEU A 70 -2.56 2.41 4.93
C LEU A 70 -1.28 1.74 4.43
N VAL A 71 -1.42 0.69 3.63
CA VAL A 71 -0.30 0.03 2.93
C VAL A 71 -0.45 0.29 1.43
N VAL A 72 0.54 0.94 0.83
CA VAL A 72 0.63 1.17 -0.61
C VAL A 72 1.56 0.14 -1.22
N LEU A 73 1.04 -0.68 -2.14
CA LEU A 73 1.80 -1.65 -2.92
C LEU A 73 1.96 -1.11 -4.34
N ASP A 74 3.18 -0.69 -4.65
CA ASP A 74 3.54 -0.06 -5.92
C ASP A 74 4.08 -1.08 -6.94
N ASP A 75 3.73 -0.89 -8.21
CA ASP A 75 4.13 -1.73 -9.36
C ASP A 75 3.79 -3.24 -9.17
N VAL A 76 2.54 -3.59 -8.82
CA VAL A 76 2.15 -5.00 -8.64
C VAL A 76 1.89 -5.71 -9.98
N TRP A 77 2.54 -6.86 -10.18
CA TRP A 77 2.61 -7.55 -11.48
C TRP A 77 1.69 -8.77 -11.66
N SER A 78 1.08 -9.32 -10.62
CA SER A 78 0.12 -10.43 -10.77
C SER A 78 -0.89 -10.52 -9.63
N ILE A 79 -2.03 -11.18 -9.92
CA ILE A 79 -3.07 -11.43 -8.92
C ILE A 79 -2.57 -12.39 -7.83
N SER A 80 -1.77 -13.40 -8.21
CA SER A 80 -1.23 -14.38 -7.28
C SER A 80 -0.25 -13.76 -6.27
N VAL A 81 0.51 -12.74 -6.68
CA VAL A 81 1.35 -11.95 -5.77
C VAL A 81 0.45 -11.10 -4.87
N LEU A 82 -0.52 -10.40 -5.45
CA LEU A 82 -1.40 -9.51 -4.70
C LEU A 82 -2.17 -10.25 -3.60
N GLU A 83 -2.76 -11.41 -3.91
CA GLU A 83 -3.53 -12.22 -2.95
C GLU A 83 -2.70 -12.66 -1.75
N GLN A 84 -1.40 -12.86 -1.92
CA GLN A 84 -0.48 -13.22 -0.83
C GLN A 84 -0.05 -12.03 0.04
N LEU A 85 -0.18 -10.80 -0.48
CA LEU A 85 0.25 -9.57 0.18
C LEU A 85 -0.92 -8.77 0.79
N ILE A 86 -2.16 -9.05 0.42
CA ILE A 86 -3.34 -8.38 1.01
C ILE A 86 -3.67 -8.97 2.38
N PHE A 87 -3.79 -8.08 3.37
CA PHE A 87 -4.29 -8.41 4.71
C PHE A 87 -5.70 -7.84 4.88
N ARG A 88 -6.71 -8.72 4.94
CA ARG A 88 -8.11 -8.33 5.16
C ARG A 88 -8.41 -8.18 6.65
N ILE A 89 -7.79 -7.19 7.28
CA ILE A 89 -7.94 -6.89 8.71
C ILE A 89 -8.64 -5.52 8.85
N PRO A 90 -9.59 -5.37 9.78
CA PRO A 90 -10.27 -4.09 9.94
C PRO A 90 -9.30 -2.97 10.37
N GLY A 91 -9.54 -1.76 9.86
CA GLY A 91 -8.63 -0.62 10.06
C GLY A 91 -7.43 -0.60 9.10
N CYS A 92 -7.10 -1.70 8.44
CA CYS A 92 -6.08 -1.73 7.39
C CYS A 92 -6.72 -1.47 6.02
N LYS A 93 -6.18 -0.50 5.27
CA LYS A 93 -6.48 -0.29 3.85
C LYS A 93 -5.25 -0.57 3.01
N THR A 94 -5.46 -1.16 1.84
CA THR A 94 -4.41 -1.40 0.85
C THR A 94 -4.71 -0.58 -0.39
N LEU A 95 -3.76 0.27 -0.81
CA LEU A 95 -3.77 0.91 -2.12
C LEU A 95 -2.82 0.14 -3.03
N VAL A 96 -3.29 -0.29 -4.19
CA VAL A 96 -2.50 -1.07 -5.15
C VAL A 96 -2.29 -0.22 -6.40
N VAL A 97 -1.04 -0.04 -6.80
CA VAL A 97 -0.66 0.58 -8.07
C VAL A 97 -0.25 -0.55 -9.02
N SER A 98 -0.90 -0.63 -10.17
CA SER A 98 -0.63 -1.66 -11.17
C SER A 98 -0.94 -1.14 -12.58
N ARG A 99 -0.40 -1.82 -13.59
CA ARG A 99 -0.59 -1.50 -15.02
C ARG A 99 -1.88 -2.12 -15.58
N PHE A 100 -2.55 -2.97 -14.82
CA PHE A 100 -3.75 -3.66 -15.25
C PHE A 100 -4.77 -3.73 -14.12
N LYS A 101 -6.04 -3.94 -14.50
CA LYS A 101 -7.15 -3.98 -13.56
C LYS A 101 -7.27 -5.38 -12.96
N PHE A 102 -7.21 -5.47 -11.63
CA PHE A 102 -7.50 -6.70 -10.91
C PHE A 102 -9.02 -6.94 -10.82
N PRO A 103 -9.46 -8.22 -10.70
CA PRO A 103 -10.88 -8.53 -10.63
C PRO A 103 -11.51 -8.01 -9.33
N PRO A 104 -12.83 -7.71 -9.34
CA PRO A 104 -13.57 -7.21 -8.17
C PRO A 104 -13.55 -8.14 -6.94
N MET A 105 -13.23 -9.42 -7.15
CA MET A 105 -13.09 -10.41 -6.08
C MET A 105 -11.91 -10.12 -5.15
N VAL A 106 -10.88 -9.42 -5.66
CA VAL A 106 -9.66 -9.05 -4.94
C VAL A 106 -9.64 -7.56 -4.58
N ILE A 107 -10.09 -6.68 -5.49
CA ILE A 107 -10.09 -5.22 -5.33
C ILE A 107 -11.51 -4.68 -5.21
N ASN A 108 -11.76 -3.81 -4.21
CA ASN A 108 -13.09 -3.25 -3.98
C ASN A 108 -13.41 -2.02 -4.84
N CYS A 109 -12.40 -1.25 -5.23
CA CYS A 109 -12.54 -0.07 -6.06
C CYS A 109 -11.29 0.14 -6.91
N THR A 110 -11.49 0.66 -8.12
CA THR A 110 -10.41 0.93 -9.07
C THR A 110 -10.47 2.39 -9.49
N TYR A 111 -9.31 3.04 -9.52
CA TYR A 111 -9.14 4.37 -10.10
C TYR A 111 -8.20 4.25 -11.29
N GLU A 112 -8.66 4.64 -12.48
CA GLU A 112 -7.87 4.63 -13.70
C GLU A 112 -7.21 6.00 -13.89
N LEU A 113 -5.89 6.01 -14.04
CA LEU A 113 -5.15 7.24 -14.30
C LEU A 113 -5.37 7.68 -15.74
N GLU A 114 -5.82 8.91 -15.90
CA GLU A 114 -5.97 9.54 -17.20
C GLU A 114 -4.61 9.97 -17.76
N LEU A 115 -4.54 10.10 -19.09
CA LEU A 115 -3.39 10.71 -19.75
C LEU A 115 -3.37 12.21 -19.44
N LEU A 116 -2.16 12.77 -19.39
CA LEU A 116 -2.00 14.22 -19.30
C LEU A 116 -2.63 14.89 -20.52
N ARG A 117 -3.23 16.06 -20.30
CA ARG A 117 -3.64 16.92 -21.40
C ARG A 117 -2.42 17.47 -22.11
N GLU A 118 -2.60 17.96 -23.34
CA GLU A 118 -1.50 18.47 -24.16
C GLU A 118 -0.72 19.59 -23.47
N ASP A 119 -1.41 20.54 -22.85
CA ASP A 119 -0.83 21.64 -22.10
C ASP A 119 -0.01 21.15 -20.90
N GLU A 120 -0.54 20.20 -20.13
CA GLU A 120 0.15 19.58 -18.99
C GLU A 120 1.39 18.79 -19.43
N ALA A 121 1.29 18.06 -20.54
CA ALA A 121 2.39 17.26 -21.08
C ALA A 121 3.53 18.15 -21.59
N VAL A 122 3.21 19.22 -22.33
CA VAL A 122 4.20 20.20 -22.79
C VAL A 122 4.85 20.92 -21.61
N SER A 123 4.06 21.32 -20.60
CA SER A 123 4.59 21.94 -19.39
C SER A 123 5.57 21.00 -18.65
N LEU A 124 5.19 19.74 -18.46
CA LEU A 124 6.05 18.73 -17.82
C LEU A 124 7.34 18.48 -18.63
N PHE A 125 7.24 18.42 -19.96
CA PHE A 125 8.40 18.29 -20.84
C PHE A 125 9.34 19.47 -20.69
N CYS A 126 8.84 20.71 -20.77
CA CYS A 126 9.68 21.90 -20.65
C CYS A 126 10.34 22.00 -19.27
N HIS A 127 9.61 21.69 -18.20
CA HIS A 127 10.16 21.63 -16.85
C HIS A 127 11.30 20.61 -16.76
N SER A 128 11.13 19.41 -17.32
CA SER A 128 12.11 18.32 -17.21
C SER A 128 13.32 18.52 -18.13
N ALA A 129 13.12 19.04 -19.34
CA ALA A 129 14.17 19.19 -20.35
C ALA A 129 14.96 20.50 -20.20
N PHE A 130 14.32 21.56 -19.72
CA PHE A 130 14.89 22.91 -19.70
C PHE A 130 14.94 23.55 -18.30
N GLY A 131 14.39 22.92 -17.26
CA GLY A 131 14.44 23.41 -15.87
C GLY A 131 13.60 24.67 -15.62
N GLN A 132 12.58 24.92 -16.46
CA GLN A 132 11.63 26.02 -16.32
C GLN A 132 10.60 25.79 -15.24
#